data_AF-A0A2W6NR19-F1
#
_entry.id   AF-A0A2W6NR19-F1
#
_cell.length_a   1.000
_cell.length_b   1.000
_cell.length_c   1.000
_cell.angle_alpha   90.00
_cell.angle_beta   90.00
_cell.angle_gamma   90.00
#
_symmetry.space_group_name_H-M   'P 1'
#
loop_
_entity.id
_entity.type
_entity.pdbx_description
1 polymer ?
#
loop_
_entity_poly.entity_id
_entity_poly.type
_entity_poly.pdbx_seq_one_letter_code
_entity_poly.pdbx_strand_id
1 'polypeptide(L)'
;WDAMREFCEYRNIRPRGVKLSAEDIWDRCAYVLSVKMQDPQFAGQTKERLSSRQCAAFVSGVVKDAFILWLNQNVQAAELLAEMAISSAQSRM
;
A
#
# COMPACT_ATOMS: atom_id res chain seq x y z
N TRP A 1 1.82 0.24 0.66
CA TRP A 1 2.93 0.49 -0.29
C TRP A 1 4.21 -0.25 0.10
N ASP A 2 4.50 -0.46 1.40
CA ASP A 2 5.68 -1.22 1.86
C ASP A 2 5.83 -2.62 1.25
N ALA A 3 4.74 -3.40 1.15
CA ALA A 3 4.78 -4.72 0.52
C ALA A 3 5.20 -4.67 -0.95
N MET A 4 4.71 -3.69 -1.71
CA MET A 4 5.12 -3.51 -3.12
C MET A 4 6.59 -3.08 -3.22
N ARG A 5 7.05 -2.18 -2.34
CA ARG A 5 8.47 -1.79 -2.26
C ARG A 5 9.35 -3.02 -2.01
N GLU A 6 8.99 -3.83 -1.02
CA GLU A 6 9.71 -5.05 -0.64
C GLU A 6 9.73 -6.07 -1.77
N PHE A 7 8.60 -6.28 -2.46
CA PHE A 7 8.53 -7.13 -3.64
C PHE A 7 9.47 -6.67 -4.76
N CYS A 8 9.46 -5.38 -5.10
CA CYS A 8 10.34 -4.83 -6.14
C CYS A 8 11.83 -4.92 -5.77
N GLU A 9 12.17 -4.75 -4.49
CA GLU A 9 13.53 -4.88 -3.98
C GLU A 9 14.01 -6.33 -4.04
N TYR A 10 13.19 -7.27 -3.55
CA TYR A 10 13.52 -8.69 -3.56
C TYR A 10 13.70 -9.24 -4.98
N ARG A 11 12.88 -8.79 -5.93
CA ARG A 11 12.95 -9.19 -7.34
C ARG A 11 14.00 -8.43 -8.16
N ASN A 12 14.61 -7.38 -7.59
CA ASN A 12 15.58 -6.51 -8.26
C ASN A 12 15.05 -5.92 -9.59
N ILE A 13 13.75 -5.56 -9.63
CA ILE A 13 13.07 -5.02 -10.82
C ILE A 13 12.98 -3.48 -10.83
N ARG A 14 13.53 -2.82 -9.81
CA ARG A 14 13.50 -1.36 -9.71
C ARG A 14 14.65 -0.74 -10.54
N PRO A 15 14.35 0.14 -11.51
CA PRO A 15 15.40 0.83 -12.28
C PRO A 15 16.31 1.69 -11.39
N ARG A 16 17.57 1.85 -11.79
CA ARG A 16 18.53 2.71 -11.07
C ARG A 16 18.01 4.14 -10.99
N GLY A 17 18.05 4.73 -9.80
CA GLY A 17 17.62 6.11 -9.56
C GLY A 17 16.12 6.28 -9.31
N VAL A 18 15.28 5.28 -9.60
CA VAL A 18 13.83 5.35 -9.36
C VAL A 18 13.54 4.94 -7.91
N LYS A 19 12.77 5.78 -7.20
CA LYS A 19 12.25 5.49 -5.85
C LYS A 19 10.73 5.51 -5.87
N LEU A 20 10.12 4.43 -5.39
CA LEU A 20 8.67 4.36 -5.21
C LEU A 20 8.25 5.22 -4.00
N SER A 21 7.21 6.02 -4.18
CA SER A 21 6.50 6.71 -3.10
C SER A 21 5.17 5.98 -2.81
N ALA A 22 4.44 6.42 -1.79
CA ALA A 22 3.11 5.87 -1.51
C ALA A 22 2.10 6.19 -2.63
N GLU A 23 2.22 7.36 -3.26
CA GLU A 23 1.34 7.88 -4.31
C GLU A 23 1.37 6.97 -5.55
N ASP A 24 2.53 6.44 -5.91
CA ASP A 24 2.72 5.54 -7.06
C ASP A 24 1.84 4.28 -7.02
N ILE A 25 1.43 3.88 -5.81
CA ILE A 25 0.56 2.73 -5.59
C ILE A 25 -0.87 3.18 -5.27
N TRP A 26 -1.03 4.36 -4.66
CA TRP A 26 -2.33 4.85 -4.20
C TRP A 26 -3.16 5.53 -5.29
N ASP A 27 -2.56 6.25 -6.23
CA ASP A 27 -3.26 7.13 -7.16
C ASP A 27 -4.30 6.41 -8.04
N ARG A 28 -4.07 5.12 -8.33
CA ARG A 28 -4.96 4.28 -9.13
C ARG A 28 -5.65 3.17 -8.32
N CYS A 29 -5.55 3.23 -6.99
CA CYS A 29 -6.12 2.21 -6.12
C CYS A 29 -7.61 2.48 -5.86
N ALA A 30 -8.47 1.59 -6.34
CA ALA A 30 -9.86 1.53 -5.93
C ALA A 30 -10.02 0.55 -4.77
N TYR A 31 -10.67 0.98 -3.68
CA TYR A 31 -10.80 0.15 -2.48
C TYR A 31 -12.05 0.50 -1.66
N VAL A 32 -12.46 -0.45 -0.82
CA VAL A 32 -13.38 -0.24 0.29
C VAL A 32 -12.71 -0.77 1.55
N LEU A 33 -12.59 0.07 2.58
CA LEU A 33 -12.00 -0.31 3.86
C LEU A 33 -13.07 -0.26 4.95
N SER A 34 -13.33 -1.41 5.59
CA SER A 34 -14.20 -1.50 6.76
C SER A 34 -13.41 -2.04 7.94
N VAL A 35 -13.33 -1.27 9.02
CA VAL A 35 -12.67 -1.66 10.26
C VAL A 35 -13.71 -1.70 11.37
N LYS A 36 -13.70 -2.77 12.17
CA LYS A 36 -14.48 -2.88 13.40
C LYS A 36 -13.53 -2.68 14.59
N MET A 37 -13.87 -1.75 15.48
CA MET A 37 -13.11 -1.44 16.69
C MET A 37 -14.07 -1.28 17.86
N GLN A 38 -13.64 -1.69 19.06
CA GLN A 38 -14.44 -1.57 20.28
C GLN A 38 -14.57 -0.10 20.72
N ASP A 39 -13.46 0.63 20.80
CA ASP A 39 -13.44 2.02 21.28
C ASP A 39 -12.86 3.00 20.23
N PRO A 40 -13.60 3.30 19.14
CA PRO A 40 -13.11 4.17 18.07
C PRO A 40 -13.12 5.65 18.49
N GLN A 41 -11.96 6.30 18.31
CA GLN A 41 -11.77 7.74 18.46
C GLN A 41 -11.85 8.44 17.10
N PHE A 42 -12.61 9.54 17.03
CA PHE A 42 -12.79 10.38 15.84
C PHE A 42 -12.34 11.82 16.11
N ALA A 43 -11.91 12.53 15.06
CA ALA A 43 -11.42 13.91 15.16
C ALA A 43 -12.53 14.97 15.39
N GLY A 44 -13.80 14.56 15.40
CA GLY A 44 -14.94 15.44 15.60
C GLY A 44 -16.26 14.67 15.66
N GLN A 45 -17.35 15.38 15.95
CA GLN A 45 -18.66 14.79 16.17
C GLN A 45 -19.26 14.14 14.91
N THR A 46 -18.96 14.66 13.72
CA THR A 46 -19.44 14.11 12.44
C THR A 46 -18.78 12.77 12.07
N LYS A 47 -17.73 12.35 12.80
CA LYS A 47 -17.03 11.07 12.63
C LYS A 47 -16.46 10.84 11.22
N GLU A 48 -16.15 11.92 10.49
CA GLU A 48 -15.59 11.87 9.14
C GLU A 48 -14.16 11.34 9.09
N ARG A 49 -13.39 11.53 10.17
CA ARG A 49 -11.99 11.10 10.25
C ARG A 49 -11.70 10.35 11.55
N LEU A 50 -11.26 9.10 11.42
CA LEU A 50 -10.77 8.30 12.53
C LEU A 50 -9.41 8.84 13.02
N SER A 51 -9.26 9.05 14.33
CA SER A 51 -8.04 9.53 14.99
C SER A 51 -7.35 8.48 15.87
N SER A 52 -7.88 7.25 15.88
CA SER A 52 -7.36 6.12 16.66
C SER A 52 -5.98 5.69 16.16
N ARG A 53 -4.91 6.12 16.85
CA ARG A 53 -3.51 5.89 16.43
C ARG A 53 -3.17 4.42 16.19
N GLN A 54 -3.71 3.51 17.02
CA GLN A 54 -3.46 2.07 16.93
C GLN A 54 -4.04 1.45 15.65
N CYS A 55 -5.12 2.02 15.10
CA CYS A 55 -5.79 1.49 13.91
C CYS A 55 -4.88 1.49 12.68
N ALA A 56 -4.08 2.56 12.50
CA ALA A 56 -3.19 2.68 11.35
C ALA A 56 -2.11 1.59 11.34
N ALA A 57 -1.45 1.37 12.48
CA ALA A 57 -0.42 0.34 12.62
C ALA A 57 -1.01 -1.07 12.44
N PHE A 58 -2.18 -1.33 13.04
CA PHE A 58 -2.88 -2.60 12.90
C PHE A 58 -3.22 -2.93 11.44
N VAL A 59 -3.92 -2.02 10.76
CA VAL A 59 -4.31 -2.22 9.35
C VAL A 59 -3.08 -2.33 8.46
N SER A 60 -2.05 -1.49 8.69
CA SER A 60 -0.82 -1.54 7.90
C SER A 60 -0.11 -2.88 8.01
N GLY A 61 -0.04 -3.48 9.21
CA GLY A 61 0.58 -4.79 9.41
C GLY A 61 -0.18 -5.89 8.66
N VAL A 62 -1.51 -5.97 8.90
CA VAL A 62 -2.37 -6.97 8.26
C VAL A 62 -2.33 -6.87 6.73
N VAL A 63 -2.46 -5.66 6.19
CA VAL A 63 -2.42 -5.45 4.73
C VAL A 63 -1.04 -5.76 4.17
N LYS A 64 0.05 -5.40 4.86
CA LYS A 64 1.40 -5.71 4.39
C LYS A 64 1.59 -7.22 4.25
N ASP A 65 1.30 -7.97 5.30
CA ASP A 65 1.53 -9.41 5.35
C ASP A 65 0.65 -10.17 4.34
N ALA A 66 -0.62 -9.81 4.25
CA ALA A 66 -1.52 -10.41 3.27
C ALA A 66 -1.11 -10.08 1.83
N PHE A 67 -0.72 -8.83 1.57
CA PHE A 67 -0.39 -8.40 0.22
C PHE A 67 0.95 -8.97 -0.25
N ILE A 68 1.98 -9.02 0.61
CA ILE A 68 3.27 -9.63 0.23
C ILE A 68 3.12 -11.13 -0.05
N LEU A 69 2.29 -11.84 0.73
CA LEU A 69 1.98 -13.23 0.48
C LEU A 69 1.30 -13.40 -0.88
N TRP A 70 0.30 -12.57 -1.18
CA TRP A 70 -0.40 -12.60 -2.45
C TRP A 70 0.53 -12.30 -3.63
N LEU A 71 1.39 -11.27 -3.53
CA LEU A 71 2.35 -10.92 -4.59
C LEU A 71 3.30 -12.07 -4.91
N ASN A 72 3.78 -12.78 -3.89
CA ASN A 72 4.68 -13.91 -4.06
C ASN A 72 3.99 -15.14 -4.68
N GLN A 73 2.70 -15.33 -4.44
CA GLN A 73 1.92 -16.43 -5.02
C GLN A 73 1.39 -16.10 -6.43
N ASN A 74 1.22 -14.82 -6.77
CA ASN A 74 0.61 -14.35 -8.01
C ASN A 74 1.60 -13.51 -8.84
N VAL A 75 2.78 -14.08 -9.11
CA VAL A 75 3.94 -13.37 -9.66
C VAL A 75 3.62 -12.58 -10.93
N GLN A 76 2.91 -13.17 -11.89
CA GLN A 76 2.58 -12.50 -13.16
C GLN A 76 1.76 -11.21 -12.94
N ALA A 77 0.74 -11.27 -12.09
CA ALA A 77 -0.07 -10.09 -11.76
C ALA A 77 0.72 -9.08 -10.90
N ALA A 78 1.57 -9.59 -9.99
CA ALA A 78 2.44 -8.77 -9.16
C ALA A 78 3.45 -7.96 -9.97
N GLU A 79 4.04 -8.55 -11.01
CA GLU A 79 4.96 -7.87 -11.92
C GLU A 79 4.25 -6.75 -12.70
N LEU A 80 3.03 -6.99 -13.21
CA LEU A 80 2.24 -5.95 -13.87
C LEU A 80 1.90 -4.78 -12.92
N LEU A 81 1.57 -5.07 -11.67
CA LEU A 81 1.35 -4.03 -10.65
C LEU A 81 2.64 -3.26 -10.31
N ALA A 82 3.77 -3.95 -10.25
CA ALA A 82 5.08 -3.34 -10.01
C ALA A 82 5.49 -2.42 -11.17
N GLU A 83 5.30 -2.87 -12.41
CA GLU A 83 5.54 -2.07 -13.62
C GLU A 83 4.67 -0.79 -13.62
N MET A 84 3.39 -0.92 -13.28
CA MET A 84 2.50 0.23 -13.14
C MET A 84 3.03 1.24 -12.11
N ALA A 85 3.44 0.77 -10.93
CA ALA A 85 3.97 1.63 -9.87
C ALA A 85 5.32 2.27 -10.27
N ILE A 86 6.21 1.52 -10.94
CA ILE A 86 7.50 2.02 -11.42
C ILE A 86 7.29 3.08 -12.52
N SER A 87 6.38 2.83 -13.45
CA SER A 87 6.03 3.78 -14.52
C SER A 87 5.44 5.07 -13.94
N SER A 88 4.59 4.99 -12.91
CA SER A 88 4.12 6.15 -12.16
C SER A 88 5.28 6.93 -11.54
N ALA A 89 6.20 6.22 -10.87
CA ALA A 89 7.34 6.86 -10.21
C ALA A 89 8.26 7.57 -11.19
N GLN A 90 8.49 6.97 -12.37
CA GLN A 90 9.26 7.59 -13.46
C GLN A 90 8.57 8.81 -14.05
N SER A 91 7.23 8.80 -14.16
CA SER A 91 6.48 9.92 -14.74
C SER A 91 6.48 11.17 -13.84
N ARG A 92 6.77 11.02 -12.55
CA ARG A 92 6.93 12.13 -11.59
C ARG A 92 8.32 12.78 -11.65
N MET A 93 9.34 12.04 -12.09
CA MET A 93 10.73 12.50 -12.14
C MET A 93 10.97 13.48 -13.29
#